data_AF-A0A1A2H9Y2-F1
#
_entry.id   AF-A0A1A2H9Y2-F1
#
_cell.length_a   1.000
_cell.length_b   1.000
_cell.length_c   1.000
_cell.angle_alpha   90.00
_cell.angle_beta   90.00
_cell.angle_gamma   90.00
#
_symmetry.space_group_name_H-M   'P 1'
#
loop_
_entity.id
_entity.type
_entity.pdbx_description
1 polymer ?
#
loop_
_entity_poly.entity_id
_entity_poly.type
_entity_poly.pdbx_seq_one_letter_code
_entity_poly.pdbx_strand_id
1 'polypeptide(L)' 'MVTIAIDEHRGRTHAKAELHWGGARLAGAGVAYRHPADAVPADAGQGLATARALTDLADQLTELSRATN' A
#
# COMPACT_ATOMS: atom_id res chain seq x y z
N MET A 1 5.78 4.19 -13.40
CA MET A 1 6.64 4.13 -12.19
C MET A 1 5.72 4.17 -10.98
N VAL A 2 5.98 3.33 -9.97
CA VAL A 2 5.21 3.32 -8.72
C VAL A 2 6.08 3.92 -7.62
N THR A 3 5.55 4.88 -6.86
CA THR A 3 6.21 5.45 -5.68
C THR A 3 5.55 4.94 -4.41
N ILE A 4 6.34 4.52 -3.44
CA ILE A 4 5.84 3.97 -2.17
C ILE A 4 6.30 4.89 -1.05
N ALA A 5 5.35 5.44 -0.31
CA ALA A 5 5.59 6.17 0.92
C ALA A 5 5.19 5.29 2.10
N ILE A 6 6.05 5.20 3.11
CA ILE A 6 5.81 4.42 4.33
C ILE A 6 5.90 5.39 5.52
N ASP A 7 4.89 5.34 6.38
CA ASP A 7 4.83 6.09 7.63
C ASP A 7 4.58 5.13 8.79
N GLU A 8 5.32 5.31 9.87
CA GLU A 8 5.17 4.50 11.08
C GLU A 8 4.78 5.39 12.24
N HIS A 9 3.60 5.12 12.81
CA HIS A 9 3.10 5.87 13.94
C HIS A 9 2.37 4.97 14.94
N ARG A 10 2.79 5.04 16.21
CA ARG A 10 2.14 4.34 17.35
C ARG A 10 1.89 2.84 17.12
N GLY A 11 2.86 2.12 16.56
CA GLY A 11 2.75 0.66 16.30
C GLY A 11 1.90 0.30 15.08
N ARG A 12 1.54 1.28 14.25
CA ARG A 12 0.92 1.08 12.94
C ARG A 12 1.90 1.52 11.86
N THR A 13 2.06 0.68 10.86
CA THR A 13 2.77 1.01 9.64
C THR A 13 1.74 1.25 8.54
N HIS A 14 1.78 2.44 7.97
CA HIS A 14 0.95 2.87 6.86
C HIS A 14 1.82 2.91 5.61
N ALA A 15 1.33 2.36 4.51
CA ALA A 15 1.96 2.44 3.21
C ALA A 15 0.99 3.04 2.20
N LYS A 16 1.51 3.88 1.31
CA LYS A 16 0.77 4.44 0.18
C LYS A 16 1.57 4.18 -1.09
N ALA A 17 0.95 3.50 -2.05
CA ALA A 17 1.52 3.22 -3.36
C ALA A 17 0.83 4.11 -4.40
N GLU A 18 1.58 4.98 -5.07
CA GLU A 18 1.03 5.87 -6.09
C GLU A 18 1.54 5.48 -7.48
N LEU A 19 0.63 5.44 -8.45
CA LEU A 19 0.91 5.13 -9.85
C LEU A 19 0.29 6.19 -10.75
N HIS A 20 1.07 6.65 -11.73
CA HIS A 20 0.57 7.47 -12.83
C HIS A 20 0.49 6.59 -14.07
N TRP A 21 -0.70 6.43 -14.63
CA TRP A 21 -0.97 5.54 -15.77
C TRP A 21 -2.00 6.15 -16.71
N GLY A 22 -1.66 6.34 -17.98
CA GLY A 22 -2.61 6.78 -19.01
C GLY A 22 -3.31 8.10 -18.71
N GLY A 23 -2.67 9.03 -17.98
CA GLY A 23 -3.27 10.29 -17.53
C GLY A 23 -4.09 10.19 -16.23
N ALA A 24 -4.35 8.98 -15.73
CA ALA A 24 -4.94 8.75 -14.42
C ALA A 24 -3.86 8.66 -13.32
N ARG A 25 -4.21 9.14 -12.12
CA ARG A 25 -3.42 8.96 -10.91
C ARG A 25 -4.17 8.02 -9.97
N LEU A 26 -3.56 6.89 -9.69
CA LEU A 26 -4.07 5.88 -8.76
C LEU A 26 -3.24 5.91 -7.47
N ALA A 27 -3.90 5.63 -6.35
CA ALA A 27 -3.27 5.62 -5.04
C ALA A 27 -3.84 4.49 -4.20
N GLY A 28 -3.06 3.42 -4.05
CA GLY A 28 -3.36 2.32 -3.15
C GLY A 28 -2.88 2.61 -1.73
N ALA A 29 -3.63 2.15 -0.73
CA ALA A 29 -3.31 2.30 0.68
C ALA A 29 -3.25 0.95 1.40
N GLY A 30 -2.33 0.82 2.35
CA GLY A 30 -2.16 -0.37 3.15
C GLY A 30 -1.78 -0.02 4.58
N VAL A 31 -2.34 -0.74 5.54
CA VAL A 31 -1.99 -0.58 6.96
C VAL A 31 -1.62 -1.94 7.53
N ALA A 32 -0.54 -2.00 8.28
CA ALA A 32 -0.17 -3.12 9.13
C ALA A 32 -0.15 -2.65 10.58
N TYR A 33 -0.74 -3.44 11.47
CA TYR A 33 -0.62 -3.21 12.91
C TYR A 33 0.36 -4.22 13.47
N ARG A 34 1.27 -3.73 14.31
CA ARG A 34 2.15 -4.56 15.12
C ARG A 34 1.70 -4.43 16.57
N HIS A 35 1.28 -5.53 17.17
CA HIS A 35 0.97 -5.51 18.60
C HIS A 35 2.29 -5.34 19.38
N PRO A 36 2.33 -4.54 20.46
CA PRO A 36 3.56 -4.34 21.24
C PRO A 36 4.12 -5.63 21.88
N ALA A 37 3.27 -6.65 22.03
CA ALA A 37 3.69 -7.99 22.48
C ALA A 37 4.27 -8.86 21.35
N ASP A 38 4.20 -8.43 20.09
CA ASP A 38 4.71 -9.19 18.95
C ASP A 38 6.23 -9.00 18.85
N ALA A 39 6.96 -10.09 19.04
CA ALA A 39 8.42 -10.17 18.86
C ALA A 39 8.84 -10.19 17.36
N VAL A 40 8.03 -9.63 16.48
CA VAL A 40 8.30 -9.56 15.03
C VAL A 40 9.19 -8.35 14.73
N PRO A 41 10.18 -8.41 13.83
CA PRO A 41 10.96 -7.23 13.44
C PRO A 41 10.06 -6.07 12.97
N ALA A 42 10.46 -4.82 13.25
CA ALA A 42 9.70 -3.64 12.82
C ALA A 42 9.45 -3.63 11.30
N ASP A 43 10.44 -4.10 10.56
CA ASP A 43 10.53 -4.18 9.11
C ASP A 43 9.42 -5.07 8.50
N ALA A 44 8.90 -6.04 9.28
CA ALA A 44 7.80 -6.89 8.84
C ALA A 44 6.49 -6.12 8.66
N GLY A 45 6.26 -5.08 9.47
CA GLY A 45 5.11 -4.18 9.33
C GLY A 45 5.17 -3.39 8.03
N GLN A 46 6.36 -2.95 7.63
CA GLN A 46 6.60 -2.23 6.37
C GLN A 46 6.30 -3.11 5.16
N GLY A 47 6.82 -4.34 5.15
CA GLY A 47 6.55 -5.29 4.08
C GLY A 47 5.06 -5.59 3.93
N LEU A 48 4.37 -5.83 5.04
CA LEU A 48 2.94 -6.15 5.02
C LEU A 48 2.07 -4.95 4.60
N ALA A 49 2.35 -3.75 5.13
CA ALA A 49 1.63 -2.55 4.74
C ALA A 49 1.85 -2.26 3.24
N THR A 50 3.07 -2.41 2.76
CA THR A 50 3.42 -2.23 1.34
C THR A 50 2.70 -3.23 0.45
N ALA A 51 2.67 -4.51 0.82
CA ALA A 51 1.94 -5.54 0.07
C ALA A 51 0.45 -5.19 -0.04
N ARG A 52 -0.18 -4.75 1.06
CA ARG A 52 -1.58 -4.31 1.07
C ARG A 52 -1.81 -3.09 0.18
N ALA A 53 -0.93 -2.09 0.23
CA ALA A 53 -1.02 -0.91 -0.63
C ALA A 53 -0.89 -1.26 -2.12
N LEU A 54 -0.04 -2.23 -2.47
CA LEU A 54 0.10 -2.71 -3.84
C LEU A 54 -1.08 -3.54 -4.31
N THR A 55 -1.69 -4.35 -3.43
CA THR A 55 -2.92 -5.08 -3.74
C THR A 55 -4.07 -4.11 -4.02
N ASP A 56 -4.30 -3.12 -3.15
CA ASP A 56 -5.32 -2.09 -3.35
C ASP A 56 -5.10 -1.32 -4.65
N LEU A 57 -3.84 -0.96 -4.96
CA LEU A 57 -3.49 -0.32 -6.22
C LEU A 57 -3.78 -1.22 -7.45
N ALA A 58 -3.53 -2.52 -7.35
CA ALA A 58 -3.78 -3.47 -8.43
C ALA A 58 -5.29 -3.68 -8.68
N ASP A 59 -6.09 -3.71 -7.62
CA ASP A 59 -7.54 -3.78 -7.71
C ASP A 59 -8.09 -2.53 -8.40
N GLN A 60 -7.68 -1.33 -7.98
CA GLN A 60 -8.04 -0.06 -8.64
C GLN A 60 -7.65 -0.03 -10.12
N LEU A 61 -6.46 -0.51 -10.47
CA LEU A 61 -6.01 -0.56 -11.87
C LEU A 61 -6.84 -1.54 -12.70
N THR A 62 -7.23 -2.68 -12.11
CA THR A 62 -8.09 -3.68 -12.75
C THR A 62 -9.48 -3.11 -13.02
N GLU A 63 -10.05 -2.39 -12.06
CA GLU A 63 -11.33 -1.70 -12.22
C GLU A 63 -11.27 -0.62 -13.30
N LEU A 64 -10.23 0.21 -13.30
CA LEU A 64 -10.02 1.24 -14.33
C LEU A 64 -9.90 0.62 -15.73
N SER A 65 -9.15 -0.48 -15.86
CA SER A 65 -8.99 -1.19 -17.13
C SER A 65 -10.31 -1.75 -17.64
N ARG A 66 -11.20 -2.22 -16.76
CA ARG A 66 -12.54 -2.70 -17.15
C ARG A 66 -13.45 -1.57 -17.59
N ALA A 67 -13.35 -0.38 -16.98
CA ALA A 67 -14.15 0.78 -17.34
C ALA A 67 -13.73 1.43 -18.68
N THR A 68 -12.53 1.15 -19.15
CA THR A 68 -11.96 1.74 -20.38
C THR A 68 -12.14 0.83 -21.61
N ASN A 69 -12.66 -0.39 -21.45
CA ASN A 69 -12.87 -1.39 -22.49
C ASN A 69 -14.36 -1.56 -22.78
#